data_AF-A0A848I7A4-F1
#
_entry.id   AF-A0A848I7A4-F1
#
_cell.length_a   1.000
_cell.length_b   1.000
_cell.length_c   1.000
_cell.angle_alpha   90.00
_cell.angle_beta   90.00
_cell.angle_gamma   90.00
#
_symmetry.space_group_name_H-M   'P 1'
#
loop_
_entity.id
_entity.type
_entity.pdbx_description
1 polymer ?
#
loop_
_entity_poly.entity_id
_entity_poly.type
_entity_poly.pdbx_seq_one_letter_code
_entity_poly.pdbx_strand_id
1 'polypeptide(L)'
;MTKFSAAFTILVLTFASAGAAQEGHKESKNTGTDSVRSIASQPAKDVGAVKQDIPPILLSASSNPYDRASTRTCNEIKRNIAELDDVLGPDFDVG
;
A
#
# COMPACT_ATOMS: atom_id res chain seq x y z
N MET A 1 -54.24 -8.69 -19.87
CA MET A 1 -53.80 -9.63 -20.92
C MET A 1 -52.27 -9.71 -20.82
N THR A 2 -51.73 -10.57 -19.95
CA THR A 2 -51.18 -11.92 -20.27
C THR A 2 -49.97 -11.81 -21.22
N LYS A 3 -48.71 -11.75 -20.73
CA LYS A 3 -47.79 -12.83 -20.25
C LYS A 3 -47.09 -13.62 -21.38
N PHE A 4 -45.81 -13.97 -21.13
CA PHE A 4 -44.88 -14.91 -21.82
C PHE A 4 -44.10 -14.33 -23.02
N SER A 5 -42.78 -14.48 -23.19
CA SER A 5 -41.78 -15.49 -22.77
C SER A 5 -40.46 -14.79 -22.39
N ALA A 6 -39.79 -15.03 -21.25
CA ALA A 6 -39.16 -16.25 -20.75
C ALA A 6 -38.08 -16.84 -21.69
N ALA A 7 -36.92 -17.15 -21.09
CA ALA A 7 -35.78 -17.89 -21.65
C ALA A 7 -34.71 -17.08 -22.42
N PHE A 8 -34.00 -16.22 -21.69
CA PHE A 8 -32.54 -16.14 -21.87
C PHE A 8 -31.86 -16.36 -20.51
N THR A 9 -32.17 -17.51 -19.92
CA THR A 9 -31.49 -18.04 -18.73
C THR A 9 -30.89 -19.38 -19.13
N ILE A 10 -29.71 -19.32 -19.74
CA ILE A 10 -28.81 -20.46 -19.98
C ILE A 10 -27.45 -19.94 -19.52
N LEU A 11 -27.06 -20.26 -18.28
CA LEU A 11 -26.14 -21.36 -17.98
C LEU A 11 -24.74 -21.11 -18.56
N VAL A 12 -23.86 -20.49 -17.75
CA VAL A 12 -22.48 -20.96 -17.64
C VAL A 12 -22.12 -20.99 -16.16
N LEU A 13 -22.14 -22.22 -15.65
CA LEU A 13 -21.55 -22.63 -14.39
C LEU A 13 -20.01 -22.47 -14.46
N THR A 14 -19.40 -22.25 -13.30
CA THR A 14 -18.02 -22.62 -12.94
C THR A 14 -16.86 -21.86 -13.58
N PHE A 15 -16.30 -20.91 -12.82
CA PHE A 15 -14.84 -20.74 -12.71
C PHE A 15 -14.46 -20.82 -11.23
N ALA A 16 -14.34 -22.05 -10.72
CA ALA A 16 -13.54 -22.32 -9.53
C ALA A 16 -12.13 -22.65 -10.01
N SER A 17 -11.32 -21.62 -10.25
CA SER A 17 -9.86 -21.80 -10.26
C SER A 17 -9.38 -21.56 -8.84
N ALA A 18 -9.12 -22.67 -8.14
CA ALA A 18 -8.11 -22.71 -7.09
C ALA A 18 -6.76 -22.48 -7.77
N GLY A 19 -6.43 -21.22 -8.04
CA GLY A 19 -5.09 -20.80 -8.40
C GLY A 19 -4.29 -20.65 -7.11
N ALA A 20 -3.48 -21.65 -6.78
CA ALA A 20 -2.40 -21.48 -5.82
C ALA A 20 -1.44 -20.42 -6.37
N ALA A 21 -1.55 -19.19 -5.87
CA ALA A 21 -0.63 -18.09 -6.17
C ALA A 21 -0.48 -17.19 -4.94
N GLN A 22 0.13 -17.72 -3.88
CA GLN A 22 1.02 -16.91 -3.06
C GLN A 22 2.43 -17.35 -3.42
N GLU A 23 2.91 -16.80 -4.53
CA GLU A 23 4.34 -16.65 -4.72
C GLU A 23 4.85 -15.87 -3.51
N GLY A 24 5.79 -16.48 -2.79
CA GLY A 24 6.28 -15.97 -1.52
C GLY A 24 6.66 -14.50 -1.63
N HIS A 25 6.25 -13.73 -0.62
CA HIS A 25 6.88 -12.46 -0.29
C HIS A 25 8.39 -12.73 -0.17
N LYS A 26 9.13 -12.45 -1.24
CA LYS A 26 10.59 -12.43 -1.23
C LYS A 26 10.97 -11.20 -0.41
N GLU A 27 11.04 -11.39 0.90
CA GLU A 27 11.78 -10.49 1.77
C GLU A 27 13.20 -10.41 1.19
N SER A 28 13.51 -9.28 0.58
CA SER A 28 14.84 -8.99 0.06
C SER A 28 15.77 -8.82 1.26
N LYS A 29 16.30 -9.95 1.74
CA LYS A 29 17.26 -10.01 2.84
C LYS A 29 18.52 -9.27 2.40
N ASN A 30 18.66 -8.02 2.83
CA ASN A 30 19.88 -7.23 2.62
C ASN A 30 21.08 -8.05 3.12
N THR A 31 21.95 -8.43 2.19
CA THR A 31 23.09 -9.31 2.44
C THR A 31 24.06 -8.64 3.42
N GLY A 32 24.74 -9.43 4.26
CA GLY A 32 25.36 -8.96 5.52
C GLY A 32 26.30 -7.75 5.44
N THR A 33 26.85 -7.41 4.28
CA THR A 33 27.68 -6.20 4.09
C THR A 33 26.88 -4.90 4.10
N ASP A 34 25.67 -4.89 3.56
CA ASP A 34 24.81 -3.70 3.51
C ASP A 34 24.18 -3.42 4.87
N SER A 35 23.82 -4.48 5.60
CA SER A 35 23.34 -4.40 6.98
C SER A 35 24.43 -3.92 7.96
N VAL A 36 25.68 -4.34 7.79
CA VAL A 36 26.79 -3.83 8.62
C VAL A 36 27.05 -2.34 8.35
N ARG A 37 27.01 -1.93 7.08
CA ARG A 37 27.16 -0.51 6.70
C ARG A 37 26.00 0.34 7.23
N SER A 38 24.77 -0.16 7.18
CA SER A 38 23.61 0.56 7.67
C SER A 38 23.67 0.78 9.18
N ILE A 39 24.11 -0.22 9.96
CA ILE A 39 24.32 -0.10 11.41
C ILE A 39 25.42 0.91 11.74
N ALA A 40 26.57 0.85 11.06
CA ALA A 40 27.66 1.81 11.31
C ALA A 40 27.24 3.28 11.07
N SER A 41 26.28 3.50 10.17
CA SER A 41 25.74 4.82 9.87
C SER A 41 24.62 5.31 10.79
N GLN A 42 24.09 4.45 11.69
CA GLN A 42 22.94 4.79 12.53
C GLN A 42 23.17 6.04 13.40
N PRO A 43 24.30 6.22 14.12
CA PRO A 43 24.49 7.42 14.94
C PRO A 43 24.43 8.71 14.11
N ALA A 44 24.95 8.68 12.88
CA ALA A 44 24.91 9.83 11.97
C ALA A 44 23.50 10.09 11.41
N LYS A 45 22.67 9.05 11.25
CA LYS A 45 21.26 9.18 10.88
C LYS A 45 20.42 9.70 12.05
N ASP A 46 20.68 9.23 13.26
CA ASP A 46 19.96 9.60 14.48
C ASP A 46 20.16 11.09 14.83
N VAL A 47 21.37 11.62 14.67
CA VAL A 47 21.65 13.06 14.86
C VAL A 47 21.36 13.91 13.61
N GLY A 48 20.81 13.30 12.55
CA GLY A 48 20.47 13.98 11.30
C GLY A 48 21.65 14.47 10.46
N ALA A 49 22.89 14.03 10.76
CA ALA A 49 24.08 14.32 9.95
C ALA A 49 24.04 13.63 8.58
N VAL A 50 23.31 12.51 8.47
CA VAL A 50 22.99 11.83 7.21
C VAL A 50 21.48 11.85 7.02
N LYS A 51 21.01 12.66 6.07
CA LYS A 51 19.57 12.72 5.73
C LYS A 51 19.22 11.60 4.76
N GLN A 52 18.07 10.97 4.99
CA GLN A 52 17.39 10.17 3.98
C GLN A 52 16.45 11.09 3.20
N ASP A 53 16.32 10.88 1.90
CA ASP A 53 15.37 11.64 1.09
C ASP A 53 13.94 11.30 1.54
N ILE A 54 13.14 12.34 1.79
CA ILE A 54 11.74 12.18 2.20
C ILE A 54 10.88 12.05 0.93
N PRO A 55 10.04 11.00 0.82
CA PRO A 55 9.13 10.84 -0.31
C PRO A 55 8.29 12.11 -0.59
N PRO A 56 8.09 12.51 -1.86
CA PRO A 56 7.37 13.75 -2.19
C PRO A 56 5.95 13.83 -1.61
N ILE A 57 5.24 12.71 -1.53
CA ILE A 57 3.91 12.65 -0.92
C ILE A 57 3.92 13.05 0.55
N LEU A 58 4.95 12.65 1.32
CA LEU A 58 5.10 13.01 2.72
C LEU A 58 5.48 14.48 2.89
N LEU A 59 6.27 15.04 1.98
CA LEU A 59 6.56 16.48 1.97
C LEU A 59 5.29 17.29 1.71
N SER A 60 4.48 16.88 0.73
CA SER A 60 3.20 17.52 0.41
C SER A 60 2.25 17.47 1.61
N ALA A 61 2.05 16.28 2.17
CA ALA A 61 1.20 16.08 3.35
C ALA A 61 1.68 16.88 4.57
N SER A 62 2.99 16.92 4.82
CA SER A 62 3.56 17.72 5.91
C SER A 62 3.38 19.23 5.70
N SER A 63 3.38 19.70 4.46
CA SER A 63 3.23 21.13 4.14
C SER A 63 1.79 21.63 4.29
N ASN A 64 0.80 20.74 4.12
CA ASN A 64 -0.63 21.06 4.23
C ASN A 64 -1.42 19.88 4.84
N PRO A 65 -1.31 19.63 6.15
CA PRO A 65 -1.82 18.41 6.79
C PRO A 65 -3.34 18.30 6.84
N TYR A 66 -4.06 19.38 6.53
CA TYR A 66 -5.53 19.40 6.47
C TYR A 66 -6.04 19.74 5.08
N ASP A 67 -5.27 19.42 4.03
CA ASP A 67 -5.74 19.54 2.66
C ASP A 67 -7.03 18.74 2.45
N ARG A 68 -7.98 19.35 1.75
CA ARG A 68 -9.28 18.77 1.42
C ARG A 68 -9.39 18.44 -0.07
N ALA A 69 -8.31 18.61 -0.82
CA ALA A 69 -8.21 18.16 -2.19
C ALA A 69 -8.46 16.65 -2.26
N SER A 70 -9.32 16.20 -3.18
CA SER A 70 -9.63 14.78 -3.36
C SER A 70 -10.15 14.07 -2.10
N THR A 71 -10.92 14.72 -1.24
CA THR A 71 -11.57 14.07 -0.08
C THR A 71 -13.10 14.18 -0.13
N ARG A 72 -13.69 14.27 -1.34
CA ARG A 72 -15.13 14.50 -1.51
C ARG A 72 -15.94 13.21 -1.43
N THR A 73 -15.34 12.08 -1.76
CA THR A 73 -15.97 10.76 -1.66
C THR A 73 -15.15 9.80 -0.82
N CYS A 74 -15.81 8.79 -0.23
CA CYS A 74 -15.12 7.75 0.54
C CYS A 74 -14.07 7.00 -0.29
N ASN A 75 -14.27 6.85 -1.61
CA ASN A 75 -13.30 6.19 -2.48
C ASN A 75 -12.03 7.03 -2.65
N GLU A 76 -12.15 8.35 -2.78
CA GLU A 76 -10.97 9.22 -2.86
C GLU A 76 -10.20 9.23 -1.54
N ILE A 77 -10.90 9.28 -0.40
CA ILE A 77 -10.26 9.22 0.93
C ILE A 77 -9.48 7.92 1.08
N LYS A 78 -10.09 6.76 0.80
CA LYS A 78 -9.41 5.47 0.87
C LYS A 78 -8.17 5.41 -0.01
N ARG A 79 -8.25 5.96 -1.23
CA ARG A 79 -7.10 5.99 -2.15
C ARG A 79 -5.96 6.83 -1.58
N ASN A 80 -6.25 8.03 -1.07
CA ASN A 80 -5.22 8.91 -0.53
C ASN A 80 -4.57 8.33 0.73
N ILE A 81 -5.34 7.63 1.58
CA ILE A 81 -4.79 6.91 2.74
C ILE A 81 -3.85 5.80 2.26
N ALA A 82 -4.27 4.96 1.31
CA ALA A 82 -3.44 3.88 0.80
C ALA A 82 -2.13 4.37 0.15
N GLU A 83 -2.15 5.51 -0.54
CA GLU A 83 -0.94 6.12 -1.13
C GLU A 83 0.05 6.57 -0.04
N LEU A 84 -0.46 7.02 1.12
CA LEU A 84 0.35 7.40 2.26
C LEU A 84 0.92 6.16 2.97
N ASP A 85 0.10 5.13 3.17
CA ASP A 85 0.50 3.88 3.84
C ASP A 85 1.59 3.13 3.04
N ASP A 86 1.55 3.18 1.71
CA ASP A 86 2.56 2.56 0.83
C ASP A 86 3.98 3.06 1.12
N VAL A 87 4.13 4.34 1.49
CA VAL A 87 5.44 4.93 1.79
C VAL A 87 5.78 4.95 3.28
N LEU A 88 4.79 4.87 4.17
CA LEU A 88 5.01 4.83 5.61
C LEU A 88 5.36 3.41 6.10
N GLY A 89 4.99 2.39 5.34
CA GLY A 89 5.16 0.99 5.73
C GLY A 89 4.02 0.52 6.64
N PRO A 90 4.10 -0.73 7.14
CA PRO A 90 3.05 -1.29 7.97
C PRO A 90 2.92 -0.53 9.29
N ASP A 91 1.68 -0.47 9.79
CA ASP A 91 1.39 0.09 11.10
C ASP A 91 2.18 -0.62 12.20
N PHE A 92 2.55 0.14 13.23
CA PHE A 92 3.20 -0.41 14.42
C PHE A 92 2.14 -1.00 15.35
N ASP A 93 2.00 -2.33 15.35
CA ASP A 93 1.17 -3.06 16.32
C ASP A 93 1.88 -3.10 17.68
N VAL A 94 1.27 -2.52 18.72
CA VAL A 94 1.71 -2.69 20.12
C VAL A 94 1.20 -4.04 20.66
N GLY A 95 2.13 -4.96 20.94
CA GLY A 95 1.88 -6.23 21.63
C GLY A 95 2.19 -6.17 23.12
#